data_AF-A0A142L2J9-F1
#
_entry.id   AF-A0A142L2J9-F1
#
_cell.length_a   1.000
_cell.length_b   1.000
_cell.length_c   1.000
_cell.angle_alpha   90.00
_cell.angle_beta   90.00
_cell.angle_gamma   90.00
#
_symmetry.space_group_name_H-M   'P 1'
#
loop_
_entity.id
_entity.type
_entity.pdbx_description
1 polymer ?
#
loop_
_entity_poly.entity_id
_entity_poly.type
_entity_poly.pdbx_seq_one_letter_code
_entity_poly.pdbx_strand_id
1 'polypeptide(L)'
;MKTLTKSLMLAIALFLCFQTVSAQQRKKQERGSEKSQQEQKFQMAVGRLNLTAEQQTKLKSLREQNRTEMKALRDANKDKTKEAKRKAMQEQMRKMDAQVMAILDSKQQELYKQMKAEKKGEIKKNRQEKMKMREEIEGEEEIL
;
A
#
# COMPACT_ATOMS: atom_id res chain seq x y z
N MET A 1 -34.49 -36.85 64.94
CA MET A 1 -35.09 -35.49 64.88
C MET A 1 -34.13 -34.61 64.09
N LYS A 2 -34.41 -34.33 62.81
CA LYS A 2 -34.75 -32.99 62.27
C LYS A 2 -33.75 -31.92 62.76
N THR A 3 -32.88 -31.34 61.92
CA THR A 3 -33.20 -30.43 60.79
C THR A 3 -32.06 -30.50 59.74
N LEU A 4 -32.30 -30.81 58.46
CA LEU A 4 -32.88 -29.98 57.38
C LEU A 4 -32.09 -28.69 57.08
N THR A 5 -31.89 -28.46 55.78
CA THR A 5 -31.59 -27.18 55.10
C THR A 5 -30.17 -26.60 55.17
N LYS A 6 -29.24 -27.12 54.35
CA LYS A 6 -28.27 -26.32 53.56
C LYS A 6 -27.88 -27.04 52.25
N SER A 7 -28.87 -27.58 51.53
CA SER A 7 -28.73 -27.64 50.07
C SER A 7 -28.80 -26.21 49.55
N LEU A 8 -28.13 -25.97 48.42
CA LEU A 8 -28.15 -24.72 47.65
C LEU A 8 -27.10 -23.69 48.06
N MET A 9 -25.88 -23.88 47.56
CA MET A 9 -25.04 -22.85 46.91
C MET A 9 -23.85 -23.58 46.25
N LEU A 10 -24.16 -24.67 45.54
CA LEU A 10 -23.27 -25.34 44.60
C LEU A 10 -23.46 -24.61 43.26
N ALA A 11 -22.36 -24.15 42.67
CA ALA A 11 -22.23 -23.75 41.25
C ALA A 11 -22.87 -22.43 40.77
N ILE A 12 -22.42 -21.27 41.27
CA ILE A 12 -22.46 -20.00 40.51
C ILE A 12 -21.18 -19.20 40.78
N ALA A 13 -20.03 -19.73 40.37
CA ALA A 13 -18.75 -19.04 40.51
C ALA A 13 -17.77 -19.49 39.42
N LEU A 14 -18.11 -19.29 38.14
CA LEU A 14 -17.15 -19.39 37.02
C LEU A 14 -17.74 -18.96 35.66
N PHE A 15 -18.52 -17.87 35.61
CA PHE A 15 -18.97 -17.32 34.32
C PHE A 15 -18.98 -15.79 34.29
N LEU A 16 -17.90 -15.18 34.78
CA LEU A 16 -17.67 -13.74 34.68
C LEU A 16 -16.18 -13.47 34.48
N CYS A 17 -15.67 -13.73 33.28
CA CYS A 17 -14.49 -13.07 32.74
C CYS A 17 -14.33 -13.48 31.28
N PHE A 18 -13.92 -12.52 30.44
CA PHE A 18 -13.72 -12.59 28.99
C PHE A 18 -15.00 -12.55 28.15
N GLN A 19 -15.39 -11.33 27.74
CA GLN A 19 -15.45 -10.94 26.33
C GLN A 19 -15.46 -9.41 26.18
N THR A 20 -14.29 -8.79 26.31
CA THR A 20 -13.99 -7.53 25.61
C THR A 20 -12.62 -7.67 24.94
N VAL A 21 -12.52 -8.60 23.99
CA VAL A 21 -11.37 -8.65 23.07
C VAL A 21 -11.47 -7.47 22.13
N SER A 22 -10.87 -6.38 22.59
CA SER A 22 -10.11 -5.35 21.88
C SER A 22 -10.59 -4.88 20.49
N ALA A 23 -10.86 -3.58 20.42
CA ALA A 23 -10.79 -2.77 19.20
C ALA A 23 -9.43 -2.84 18.46
N GLN A 24 -8.43 -3.58 18.96
CA GLN A 24 -7.18 -3.88 18.27
C GLN A 24 -7.33 -4.91 17.14
N GLN A 25 -8.39 -5.73 17.13
CA GLN A 25 -8.56 -6.73 16.07
C GLN A 25 -9.02 -6.12 14.73
N ARG A 26 -9.66 -4.93 14.74
CA ARG A 26 -10.03 -4.22 13.50
C ARG A 26 -8.85 -3.55 12.78
N LYS A 27 -7.75 -3.24 13.45
CA LYS A 27 -6.56 -2.65 12.80
C LYS A 27 -5.67 -3.66 12.07
N LYS A 28 -5.90 -4.96 12.21
CA LYS A 28 -5.07 -6.00 11.59
C LYS A 28 -5.60 -6.47 10.22
N GLN A 29 -6.88 -6.26 9.94
CA GLN A 29 -7.52 -6.75 8.70
C GLN A 29 -7.28 -5.85 7.48
N GLU A 30 -7.02 -4.55 7.66
CA GLU A 30 -6.72 -3.63 6.54
C GLU A 30 -5.29 -3.77 6.01
N ARG A 31 -4.32 -4.11 6.88
CA ARG A 31 -2.89 -4.24 6.51
C ARG A 31 -2.57 -5.46 5.62
N GLY A 32 -3.45 -6.46 5.55
CA GLY A 32 -3.29 -7.61 4.66
C GLY A 32 -3.50 -7.24 3.18
N SER A 33 -4.40 -6.29 2.91
CA SER A 33 -4.81 -5.89 1.56
C SER A 33 -3.75 -5.06 0.81
N GLU A 34 -3.03 -4.19 1.51
CA GLU A 34 -2.01 -3.34 0.88
C GLU A 34 -0.77 -4.16 0.49
N LYS A 35 -0.34 -5.10 1.35
CA LYS A 35 0.77 -6.00 1.06
C LYS A 35 0.44 -6.90 -0.13
N SER A 36 -0.78 -7.44 -0.21
CA SER A 36 -1.18 -8.30 -1.32
C SER A 36 -1.24 -7.54 -2.65
N GLN A 37 -1.73 -6.30 -2.68
CA GLN A 37 -1.73 -5.48 -3.90
C GLN A 37 -0.32 -5.10 -4.38
N GLN A 38 0.59 -4.77 -3.46
CA GLN A 38 1.97 -4.45 -3.81
C GLN A 38 2.72 -5.67 -4.37
N GLU A 39 2.41 -6.85 -3.83
CA GLU A 39 2.95 -8.12 -4.31
C GLU A 39 2.37 -8.48 -5.68
N GLN A 40 1.06 -8.34 -5.90
CA GLN A 40 0.45 -8.55 -7.22
C GLN A 40 1.08 -7.65 -8.29
N LYS A 41 1.28 -6.37 -8.00
CA LYS A 41 1.96 -5.44 -8.91
C LYS A 41 3.42 -5.84 -9.18
N PHE A 42 4.10 -6.43 -8.20
CA PHE A 42 5.44 -6.99 -8.39
C PHE A 42 5.40 -8.17 -9.35
N GLN A 43 4.51 -9.13 -9.10
CA GLN A 43 4.38 -10.33 -9.91
C GLN A 43 4.02 -10.01 -11.37
N MET A 44 3.14 -9.04 -11.60
CA MET A 44 2.84 -8.56 -12.96
C MET A 44 4.09 -7.96 -13.65
N ALA A 45 4.91 -7.19 -12.93
CA ALA A 45 6.14 -6.63 -13.49
C ALA A 45 7.19 -7.71 -13.77
N VAL A 46 7.33 -8.70 -12.87
CA VAL A 46 8.20 -9.87 -13.06
C VAL A 46 7.82 -10.63 -14.32
N GLY A 47 6.51 -10.90 -14.51
CA GLY A 47 6.00 -11.58 -15.69
C GLY A 47 6.22 -10.80 -16.98
N ARG A 48 5.91 -9.49 -17.00
CA ARG A 48 6.09 -8.66 -18.21
C ARG A 48 7.55 -8.50 -18.63
N LEU A 49 8.48 -8.47 -17.66
CA LEU A 49 9.91 -8.33 -17.93
C LEU A 49 10.65 -9.67 -18.08
N ASN A 50 9.99 -10.80 -17.88
CA ASN A 50 10.63 -12.13 -17.89
C ASN A 50 11.91 -12.18 -17.06
N LEU A 51 11.85 -11.69 -15.81
CA LEU A 51 13.04 -11.56 -14.96
C LEU A 51 13.61 -12.93 -14.58
N THR A 52 14.93 -13.07 -14.62
CA THR A 52 15.62 -14.27 -14.10
C THR A 52 15.48 -14.36 -12.58
N ALA A 53 15.71 -15.55 -12.00
CA ALA A 53 15.63 -15.73 -10.54
C ALA A 53 16.59 -14.80 -9.77
N GLU A 54 17.77 -14.55 -10.33
CA GLU A 54 18.75 -13.62 -9.76
C GLU A 54 18.26 -12.18 -9.81
N GLN A 55 17.73 -11.73 -10.96
CA GLN A 55 17.15 -10.40 -11.11
C GLN A 55 15.97 -10.18 -10.18
N GLN A 56 15.09 -11.17 -10.04
CA GLN A 56 13.98 -11.13 -9.10
C GLN A 56 14.46 -10.96 -7.65
N THR A 57 15.53 -11.67 -7.26
CA THR A 57 16.11 -11.58 -5.92
C THR A 57 16.69 -10.18 -5.66
N LYS A 58 17.47 -9.65 -6.60
CA LYS A 58 18.01 -8.28 -6.56
C LYS A 58 16.89 -7.25 -6.47
N LEU A 59 15.84 -7.41 -7.27
CA LEU A 59 14.72 -6.49 -7.31
C LEU A 59 13.87 -6.53 -6.03
N LYS A 60 13.67 -7.71 -5.42
CA LYS A 60 13.02 -7.84 -4.11
C LYS A 60 13.80 -7.09 -3.04
N SER A 61 15.11 -7.33 -2.94
CA SER A 61 15.98 -6.65 -1.97
C SER A 61 15.93 -5.13 -2.17
N LEU A 62 16.07 -4.66 -3.41
CA LEU A 62 15.98 -3.25 -3.76
C LEU A 62 14.64 -2.63 -3.35
N ARG A 63 13.52 -3.34 -3.54
CA ARG A 63 12.19 -2.86 -3.11
C ARG A 63 12.06 -2.75 -1.60
N GLU A 64 12.63 -3.67 -0.84
CA GLU A 64 12.61 -3.62 0.62
C GLU A 64 13.44 -2.46 1.16
N GLN A 65 14.63 -2.25 0.60
CA GLN A 65 15.47 -1.10 0.89
C GLN A 65 14.73 0.20 0.57
N ASN A 66 14.18 0.33 -0.64
CA ASN A 66 13.41 1.51 -1.03
C ASN A 66 12.19 1.72 -0.13
N ARG A 67 11.49 0.67 0.32
CA ARG A 67 10.38 0.80 1.28
C ARG A 67 10.83 1.46 2.59
N THR A 68 12.00 1.07 3.10
CA THR A 68 12.59 1.65 4.31
C THR A 68 13.01 3.10 4.08
N GLU A 69 13.70 3.38 2.97
CA GLU A 69 14.12 4.74 2.58
C GLU A 69 12.91 5.66 2.41
N MET A 70 11.83 5.18 1.78
CA MET A 70 10.59 5.94 1.61
C MET A 70 9.88 6.26 2.92
N LYS A 71 9.94 5.34 3.90
CA LYS A 71 9.40 5.59 5.24
C LYS A 71 10.21 6.69 5.93
N ALA A 72 11.53 6.58 5.92
CA ALA A 72 12.42 7.58 6.49
C ALA A 72 12.26 8.95 5.80
N LEU A 73 12.15 8.97 4.46
CA LEU A 73 11.91 10.18 3.67
C LEU A 73 10.59 10.85 4.07
N ARG A 74 9.52 10.07 4.26
CA ARG A 74 8.23 10.58 4.72
C ARG A 74 8.33 11.20 6.11
N ASP A 75 9.00 10.52 7.03
CA ASP A 75 9.18 10.99 8.40
C ASP A 75 10.04 12.27 8.44
N ALA A 76 11.14 12.32 7.69
CA ALA A 76 12.03 13.48 7.60
C ALA A 76 11.40 14.72 6.95
N ASN A 77 10.35 14.53 6.14
CA ASN A 77 9.69 15.62 5.42
C ASN A 77 8.33 16.02 5.99
N LYS A 78 7.91 15.53 7.17
CA LYS A 78 6.57 15.80 7.75
C LYS A 78 6.19 17.28 7.76
N ASP A 79 7.11 18.14 8.20
CA ASP A 79 6.85 19.57 8.40
C ASP A 79 7.30 20.43 7.21
N LYS A 80 7.71 19.80 6.11
CA LYS A 80 8.16 20.50 4.90
C LYS A 80 6.98 20.96 4.03
N THR A 81 7.25 21.96 3.19
CA THR A 81 6.30 22.44 2.18
C THR A 81 5.93 21.31 1.20
N LYS A 82 4.76 21.44 0.57
CA LYS A 82 4.29 20.49 -0.45
C LYS A 82 5.29 20.33 -1.60
N GLU A 83 5.94 21.42 -2.00
CA GLU A 83 6.94 21.42 -3.05
C GLU A 83 8.21 20.66 -2.64
N ALA A 84 8.74 20.93 -1.45
CA ALA A 84 9.90 20.22 -0.92
C ALA A 84 9.65 18.71 -0.81
N LYS A 85 8.47 18.32 -0.28
CA LYS A 85 8.00 16.93 -0.26
C LYS A 85 7.98 16.31 -1.66
N ARG A 86 7.44 17.03 -2.64
CA ARG A 86 7.36 16.56 -4.02
C ARG A 86 8.74 16.36 -4.64
N LYS A 87 9.66 17.31 -4.44
CA LYS A 87 11.02 17.24 -4.97
C LYS A 87 11.78 16.04 -4.37
N ALA A 88 11.71 15.86 -3.06
CA ALA A 88 12.32 14.74 -2.35
C ALA A 88 11.79 13.38 -2.86
N MET A 89 10.47 13.28 -3.06
CA MET A 89 9.85 12.09 -3.63
C MET A 89 10.30 11.82 -5.07
N GLN A 90 10.39 12.86 -5.91
CA GLN A 90 10.84 12.72 -7.30
C GLN A 90 12.28 12.23 -7.39
N GLU A 91 13.15 12.75 -6.53
CA GLU A 91 14.55 12.34 -6.45
C GLU A 91 14.67 10.87 -6.05
N GLN A 92 13.94 10.46 -5.01
CA GLN A 92 13.91 9.06 -4.58
C GLN A 92 13.35 8.13 -5.66
N MET A 93 12.33 8.57 -6.41
CA MET A 93 11.82 7.81 -7.56
C MET A 93 12.85 7.68 -8.68
N ARG A 94 13.63 8.74 -8.98
CA ARG A 94 14.72 8.69 -9.96
C ARG A 94 15.85 7.74 -9.53
N LYS A 95 16.22 7.78 -8.26
CA LYS A 95 17.22 6.86 -7.68
C LYS A 95 16.78 5.40 -7.84
N MET A 96 15.56 5.09 -7.43
CA MET A 96 14.99 3.74 -7.57
C MET A 96 14.96 3.30 -9.04
N ASP A 97 14.58 4.19 -9.95
CA ASP A 97 14.51 3.90 -11.38
C ASP A 97 15.88 3.51 -11.96
N ALA A 98 16.92 4.28 -11.63
CA ALA A 98 18.28 3.98 -12.05
C ALA A 98 18.76 2.63 -11.51
N GLN A 99 18.45 2.32 -10.25
CA GLN A 99 18.81 1.03 -9.64
C GLN A 99 18.07 -0.15 -10.27
N VAL A 100 16.80 0.03 -10.66
CA VAL A 100 16.05 -1.00 -11.40
C VAL A 100 16.70 -1.22 -12.77
N MET A 101 16.96 -0.15 -13.53
CA MET A 101 17.58 -0.23 -14.86
C MET A 101 18.91 -0.99 -14.84
N ALA A 102 19.71 -0.82 -13.79
CA ALA A 102 20.99 -1.51 -13.63
C ALA A 102 20.87 -3.04 -13.40
N ILE A 103 19.70 -3.54 -12.99
CA ILE A 103 19.43 -4.98 -12.81
C ILE A 103 18.98 -5.63 -14.13
N LEU A 104 18.39 -4.83 -15.02
CA LEU A 104 17.76 -5.29 -16.26
C LEU A 104 18.77 -5.39 -17.41
N ASP A 105 18.56 -6.36 -18.30
CA ASP A 105 19.25 -6.39 -19.59
C ASP A 105 18.68 -5.35 -20.57
N SER A 106 19.35 -5.13 -21.70
CA SER A 106 18.95 -4.10 -22.68
C SER A 106 17.52 -4.27 -23.21
N LYS A 107 17.04 -5.50 -23.41
CA LYS A 107 15.68 -5.76 -23.91
C LYS A 107 14.64 -5.47 -22.83
N GLN A 108 14.93 -5.89 -21.60
CA GLN A 108 14.08 -5.63 -20.43
C GLN A 108 14.02 -4.13 -20.09
N GLN A 109 15.13 -3.40 -20.25
CA GLN A 109 15.17 -1.95 -20.07
C GLN A 109 14.21 -1.23 -21.02
N GLU A 110 14.13 -1.65 -22.28
CA GLU A 110 13.23 -1.05 -23.25
C GLU A 110 11.76 -1.32 -22.90
N LEU A 111 11.41 -2.57 -22.56
CA LEU A 111 10.09 -2.91 -22.06
C LEU A 111 9.73 -2.11 -20.80
N TYR A 112 10.69 -1.94 -19.90
CA TYR A 112 10.48 -1.16 -18.68
C TYR A 112 10.19 0.31 -18.97
N LYS A 113 10.89 0.93 -19.93
CA LYS A 113 10.59 2.30 -20.38
C LYS A 113 9.20 2.42 -20.98
N GLN A 114 8.79 1.46 -21.81
CA GLN A 114 7.46 1.41 -22.41
C GLN A 114 6.37 1.30 -21.35
N MET A 115 6.52 0.38 -20.39
CA MET A 115 5.60 0.24 -19.25
C MET A 115 5.46 1.54 -18.46
N LYS A 116 6.56 2.29 -18.28
CA LYS A 116 6.51 3.60 -17.62
C LYS A 116 5.79 4.66 -18.45
N ALA A 117 5.99 4.66 -19.77
CA ALA A 117 5.32 5.58 -20.68
C ALA A 117 3.81 5.31 -20.72
N GLU A 118 3.38 4.05 -20.82
CA GLU A 118 1.98 3.60 -20.74
C GLU A 118 1.34 4.14 -19.47
N LYS A 119 1.94 3.86 -18.30
CA LYS A 119 1.43 4.31 -17.01
C LYS A 119 1.33 5.84 -16.90
N LYS A 120 2.29 6.57 -17.47
CA LYS A 120 2.24 8.04 -17.52
C LYS A 120 1.08 8.51 -18.40
N GLY A 121 0.82 7.84 -19.51
CA GLY A 121 -0.32 8.08 -20.39
C GLY A 121 -1.64 7.86 -19.68
N GLU A 122 -1.81 6.72 -19.00
CA GLU A 122 -3.00 6.41 -18.20
C GLU A 122 -3.27 7.46 -17.12
N ILE A 123 -2.23 7.86 -16.38
CA ILE A 123 -2.37 8.90 -15.35
C ILE A 123 -2.83 10.23 -15.97
N LYS A 124 -2.30 10.59 -17.15
CA LYS A 124 -2.71 11.81 -17.86
C LYS A 124 -4.17 11.73 -18.31
N LYS A 125 -4.58 10.60 -18.89
CA LYS A 125 -5.96 10.35 -19.34
C LYS A 125 -6.94 10.43 -18.18
N ASN A 126 -6.69 9.71 -17.09
CA ASN A 126 -7.54 9.73 -15.90
C ASN A 126 -7.65 11.13 -15.28
N ARG A 127 -6.58 11.95 -15.37
CA ARG A 127 -6.64 13.34 -14.92
C ARG A 127 -7.54 14.20 -15.81
N GLN A 128 -7.48 14.00 -17.12
CA GLN A 128 -8.32 14.74 -18.08
C GLN A 128 -9.80 14.36 -17.91
N GLU A 129 -10.11 13.07 -17.76
CA GLU A 129 -11.49 12.61 -17.52
C GLU A 129 -12.07 13.20 -16.25
N LYS A 130 -11.29 13.23 -15.15
CA LYS A 130 -11.72 13.89 -13.91
C LYS A 130 -11.93 15.39 -14.03
N MET A 131 -11.17 16.07 -14.90
CA MET A 131 -11.38 17.50 -15.16
C MET A 131 -12.68 17.73 -15.92
N LYS A 132 -12.94 16.96 -16.99
CA LYS A 132 -14.19 17.04 -17.75
C LYS A 132 -15.42 16.77 -16.89
N MET A 133 -15.39 15.70 -16.08
CA MET A 133 -16.49 15.37 -15.16
C MET A 133 -16.74 16.49 -14.16
N ARG A 134 -15.70 17.18 -13.69
CA ARG A 134 -15.85 18.32 -12.78
C ARG A 134 -16.47 19.52 -13.48
N GLU A 135 -16.06 19.81 -14.71
CA GLU A 135 -16.63 20.88 -15.53
C GLU A 135 -18.11 20.61 -15.87
N GLU A 136 -18.49 19.36 -16.13
CA GLU A 136 -19.87 18.94 -16.35
C GLU A 136 -20.74 19.15 -15.10
N ILE A 137 -20.27 18.74 -13.91
CA ILE A 137 -21.00 18.93 -12.65
C ILE A 137 -21.13 20.41 -12.28
N GLU A 138 -20.06 21.19 -12.38
CA GLU A 138 -20.08 22.63 -12.08
C GLU A 138 -20.97 23.40 -13.08
N GLY A 139 -21.04 22.94 -14.33
CA GLY A 139 -21.97 23.48 -15.34
C GLY A 139 -23.44 23.12 -15.09
N GLU A 140 -23.75 21.95 -14.54
CA GLU A 140 -25.12 21.56 -14.17
C GLU A 140 -25.63 22.30 -12.93
N GLU A 141 -24.76 22.60 -11.95
CA GLU A 141 -25.10 23.41 -10.77
C GLU A 141 -25.35 24.89 -11.08
N GLU A 142 -24.77 25.44 -12.15
CA GLU A 142 -25.00 26.84 -12.60
C GLU A 142 -26.31 27.02 -13.40
N ILE A 143 -26.96 25.95 -13.84
CA ILE A 143 -28.18 25.98 -14.68
C ILE A 143 -29.47 25.73 -13.85
N LEU A 144 -29.34 25.40 -12.56
CA LEU A 144 -30.44 25.20 -11.61
C LEU A 144 -30.63 26.42 -10.68
#